data_AF-A0A842QY22-F1
#
_entry.id   AF-A0A842QY22-F1
#
_cell.length_a   1.000
_cell.length_b   1.000
_cell.length_c   1.000
_cell.angle_alpha   90.00
_cell.angle_beta   90.00
_cell.angle_gamma   90.00
#
_symmetry.space_group_name_H-M   'P 1'
#
loop_
_entity.id
_entity.type
_entity.pdbx_description
1 polymer ?
#
loop_
_entity_poly.entity_id
_entity_poly.type
_entity_poly.pdbx_seq_one_letter_code
_entity_poly.pdbx_strand_id
1 'polypeptide(L)' 'MNKGDRIKTDIKIVDFLPEGFSLIESSMKPETENKDGGMFLKWIIAEIQPSQEIEITYRIHGEGDTYSLKNVETKAFK' A
#
# COMPACT_ATOMS: atom_id res chain seq x y z
N MET A 1 -7.30 -9.38 8.24
CA MET A 1 -8.06 -10.61 8.56
C MET A 1 -8.93 -11.12 7.39
N ASN A 2 -8.47 -12.14 6.66
CA ASN A 2 -9.29 -12.92 5.73
C ASN A 2 -10.06 -14.00 6.52
N LYS A 3 -11.39 -13.88 6.65
CA LYS A 3 -12.26 -14.84 7.36
C LYS A 3 -12.93 -15.89 6.43
N GLY A 4 -12.38 -16.16 5.25
CA GLY A 4 -12.97 -17.08 4.28
C GLY A 4 -12.05 -18.23 3.89
N ASP A 5 -12.61 -19.43 3.74
CA ASP A 5 -11.93 -20.68 3.34
C ASP A 5 -11.47 -20.71 1.87
N ARG A 6 -11.30 -19.55 1.24
CA ARG A 6 -10.92 -19.45 -0.18
C ARG A 6 -9.60 -18.73 -0.32
N ILE A 7 -8.74 -19.34 -1.11
CA ILE A 7 -7.52 -18.74 -1.65
C ILE A 7 -7.91 -17.46 -2.39
N LYS A 8 -7.27 -16.34 -2.05
CA LYS A 8 -7.37 -15.11 -2.84
C LYS A 8 -6.15 -14.99 -3.74
N THR A 9 -6.38 -14.94 -5.05
CA THR A 9 -5.32 -14.73 -6.04
C THR A 9 -5.38 -13.32 -6.63
N ASP A 10 -4.29 -12.90 -7.26
CA ASP A 10 -4.19 -11.66 -8.04
C ASP A 10 -4.60 -10.40 -7.28
N ILE A 11 -4.19 -10.32 -6.01
CA ILE A 11 -4.54 -9.21 -5.14
C ILE A 11 -3.67 -8.01 -5.51
N LYS A 12 -4.33 -6.91 -5.87
CA LYS A 12 -3.70 -5.63 -6.17
C LYS A 12 -4.00 -4.63 -5.07
N ILE A 13 -2.94 -4.13 -4.43
CA ILE A 13 -3.01 -3.02 -3.48
C ILE A 13 -2.43 -1.80 -4.16
N VAL A 14 -3.17 -0.69 -4.13
CA VAL A 14 -2.74 0.59 -4.71
C VAL A 14 -2.89 1.67 -3.66
N ASP A 15 -1.85 2.48 -3.50
CA ASP A 15 -1.85 3.67 -2.65
C ASP A 15 -1.32 4.87 -3.44
N PHE A 16 -1.74 6.07 -3.05
CA PHE A 16 -1.35 7.32 -3.71
C PHE A 16 -0.64 8.23 -2.70
N LEU A 17 0.59 8.59 -3.04
CA LEU A 17 1.37 9.61 -2.34
C LEU A 17 1.24 10.93 -3.11
N PRO A 18 0.65 11.98 -2.53
CA PRO A 18 0.62 13.30 -3.15
C PRO A 18 2.03 13.84 -3.40
N GLU A 19 2.13 14.85 -4.28
CA GLU A 19 3.35 15.65 -4.41
C GLU A 19 3.84 16.19 -3.06
N GLY A 20 5.16 16.30 -2.93
CA GLY A 20 5.81 16.64 -1.66
C GLY A 20 6.08 15.44 -0.76
N PHE A 21 5.59 14.23 -1.11
CA PHE A 21 5.96 12.99 -0.43
C PHE A 21 6.87 12.11 -1.28
N SER A 22 7.79 11.40 -0.61
CA SER A 22 8.66 10.40 -1.22
C SER A 22 8.70 9.13 -0.38
N LEU A 23 8.80 7.98 -1.05
CA LEU A 23 8.97 6.69 -0.39
C LEU A 23 10.42 6.53 0.08
N ILE A 24 10.62 6.28 1.37
CA ILE A 24 11.95 6.02 1.96
C ILE A 24 12.24 4.51 1.93
N GLU A 25 11.32 3.73 2.49
CA GLU A 25 11.47 2.29 2.65
C GLU A 25 10.10 1.61 2.67
N SER A 26 10.07 0.33 2.32
CA SER A 26 8.87 -0.50 2.37
C SER A 26 9.26 -1.93 2.67
N SER A 27 8.50 -2.61 3.53
CA SER A 27 8.69 -4.04 3.85
C SER A 27 8.53 -4.93 2.62
N MET A 28 7.73 -4.47 1.64
CA MET A 28 7.56 -5.10 0.34
C MET A 28 7.75 -4.06 -0.75
N LYS A 29 8.59 -4.34 -1.75
CA LYS A 29 8.88 -3.38 -2.83
C LYS A 29 7.64 -3.14 -3.71
N PRO A 30 7.10 -1.90 -3.79
CA PRO A 30 6.05 -1.58 -4.74
C PRO A 30 6.61 -1.32 -6.14
N GLU A 31 5.78 -1.50 -7.14
CA GLU A 31 5.90 -0.77 -8.40
C GLU A 31 5.47 0.68 -8.17
N THR A 32 6.20 1.63 -8.75
CA THR A 32 5.91 3.06 -8.58
C THR A 32 5.60 3.71 -9.91
N GLU A 33 4.62 4.60 -9.94
CA GLU A 33 4.25 5.38 -11.12
C GLU A 33 3.93 6.81 -10.72
N ASN A 34 4.65 7.79 -11.27
CA ASN A 34 4.34 9.21 -11.06
C ASN A 34 3.21 9.63 -12.00
N LYS A 35 2.08 10.06 -11.43
CA LYS A 35 0.90 10.49 -12.18
C LYS A 35 0.02 11.40 -11.32
N ASP A 36 -0.76 12.26 -11.97
CA ASP A 36 -1.80 13.09 -11.33
C ASP A 36 -1.28 13.97 -10.17
N GLY A 37 -0.04 14.47 -10.28
CA GLY A 37 0.58 15.31 -9.24
C GLY A 37 0.99 14.51 -7.99
N GLY A 38 1.44 13.27 -8.16
CA GLY A 38 1.94 12.42 -7.08
C GLY A 38 2.53 11.12 -7.59
N MET A 39 2.69 10.14 -6.70
CA MET A 39 3.24 8.82 -6.95
C MET A 39 2.26 7.74 -6.48
N PHE A 40 1.92 6.81 -7.37
CA PHE A 40 1.19 5.60 -7.02
C PHE A 40 2.15 4.50 -6.59
N LEU A 41 1.89 3.87 -5.44
CA LEU A 41 2.54 2.65 -4.99
C LEU A 41 1.62 1.46 -5.29
N LYS A 42 2.14 0.45 -5.98
CA LYS A 42 1.37 -0.74 -6.36
C LYS A 42 2.06 -2.00 -5.87
N TRP A 43 1.32 -2.85 -5.16
CA TRP A 43 1.76 -4.19 -4.76
C TRP A 43 0.87 -5.23 -5.41
N ILE A 44 1.51 -6.26 -5.95
CA ILE A 44 0.84 -7.43 -6.51
C ILE A 44 1.18 -8.62 -5.63
N ILE A 45 0.16 -9.20 -5.02
CA ILE A 45 0.29 -10.41 -4.20
C ILE A 45 -0.40 -11.53 -4.99
N ALA A 46 0.41 -12.50 -5.44
CA ALA A 46 -0.07 -13.61 -6.25
C ALA A 46 -1.14 -14.42 -5.54
N GLU A 47 -0.94 -14.71 -4.24
CA GLU A 47 -1.83 -15.57 -3.47
C GLU A 47 -1.78 -15.30 -1.97
N ILE A 48 -2.94 -15.34 -1.31
CA ILE A 48 -3.06 -15.41 0.15
C ILE A 48 -3.87 -16.66 0.51
N GLN A 49 -3.23 -17.58 1.24
CA GLN A 49 -3.87 -18.80 1.71
C GLN A 49 -4.96 -18.51 2.76
N PRO A 50 -5.92 -19.44 2.98
CA PRO A 50 -6.82 -19.35 4.12
C PRO A 50 -6.04 -19.16 5.43
N SER A 51 -6.53 -18.26 6.28
CA SER A 51 -5.90 -17.88 7.56
C SER A 51 -4.53 -17.19 7.47
N GLN A 52 -4.00 -16.93 6.27
CA GLN A 52 -2.79 -16.13 6.10
C GLN A 52 -3.11 -14.63 6.19
N GLU A 53 -2.22 -13.89 6.82
CA GLU A 53 -2.25 -12.42 6.90
C GLU A 53 -0.97 -11.86 6.29
N ILE A 54 -1.10 -10.78 5.53
CA ILE A 54 0.03 -10.04 4.97
C ILE A 54 -0.10 -8.60 5.47
N GLU A 55 0.98 -8.12 6.04
CA GLU A 55 1.13 -6.74 6.50
C GLU A 55 2.19 -6.05 5.64
N ILE A 56 1.83 -4.91 5.05
CA ILE A 56 2.74 -4.07 4.28
C ILE A 56 2.93 -2.78 5.07
N THR A 57 4.15 -2.52 5.47
CA THR A 57 4.52 -1.31 6.22
C THR A 57 5.55 -0.56 5.41
N TYR A 58 5.32 0.73 5.21
CA TYR A 58 6.23 1.59 4.47
C TYR A 58 6.36 2.94 5.14
N ARG A 59 7.48 3.61 4.89
CA ARG A 59 7.81 4.92 5.45
C ARG A 59 7.98 5.93 4.35
N ILE A 60 7.35 7.09 4.53
CA ILE A 60 7.44 8.21 3.61
C ILE A 60 8.11 9.41 4.27
N HIS A 61 8.79 10.21 3.45
CA HIS A 61 9.27 11.54 3.81
C HIS A 61 8.36 12.58 3.18
N GLY A 62 8.01 13.64 3.89
CA GLY A 62 7.20 14.75 3.39
C GLY A 62 7.95 16.07 3.51
N GLU A 63 8.10 16.81 2.42
CA GLU A 63 8.56 18.19 2.39
C GLU A 63 7.34 19.12 2.51
N GLY A 64 6.78 19.25 3.72
CA GLY A 64 5.65 20.13 3.96
C GLY A 64 5.56 20.53 5.43
N ASP A 65 5.28 21.80 5.67
CA ASP A 65 5.02 22.33 7.01
C ASP A 65 3.80 21.59 7.61
N THR A 66 4.08 20.62 8.48
CA THR A 66 3.12 19.92 9.35
C THR A 66 1.99 19.17 8.62
N TYR A 67 2.28 17.99 8.07
CA TYR A 67 1.24 16.99 7.81
C TYR A 67 1.24 15.93 8.92
N SER A 68 0.19 15.94 9.75
CA SER A 68 -0.05 14.91 10.75
C SER A 68 -0.20 13.56 10.05
N LEU A 69 0.59 12.56 10.47
CA LEU A 69 0.47 11.17 10.06
C LEU A 69 -0.99 10.71 10.23
N LYS A 70 -1.78 10.71 9.15
CA LYS A 70 -3.02 9.95 9.11
C LYS A 70 -2.63 8.52 8.81
N ASN A 71 -2.84 7.62 9.76
CA ASN A 71 -2.80 6.19 9.52
C ASN A 71 -3.72 5.90 8.32
N VAL A 72 -3.13 5.56 7.17
CA VAL A 72 -3.89 5.23 5.97
C VAL A 72 -4.36 3.79 6.14
N GLU A 73 -5.61 3.62 6.59
CA GLU A 73 -6.27 2.32 6.57
C GLU A 73 -6.57 1.94 5.11
N THR A 74 -5.81 0.99 4.57
CA THR A 74 -6.06 0.42 3.25
C THR A 74 -7.28 -0.50 3.30
N LYS A 75 -8.39 -0.08 2.68
CA LYS A 75 -9.57 -0.95 2.49
C LYS A 75 -9.36 -1.85 1.27
N ALA A 76 -9.23 -3.16 1.51
CA ALA A 76 -9.39 -4.17 0.47
C ALA A 76 -10.88 -4.28 0.09
N PHE A 77 -11.21 -3.98 -1.17
CA PHE A 77 -12.57 -4.20 -1.69
C PHE A 77 -12.85 -5.71 -1.81
N LYS A 78 -14.11 -6.09 -1.51
CA LYS A 78 -14.62 -7.46 -1.44
C LYS A 78 -14.97 -8.00 -2.82
#